data_AF-A0A7Y5PFD9-F1
#
_entry.id   AF-A0A7Y5PFD9-F1
#
_cell.length_a   1.000
_cell.length_b   1.000
_cell.length_c   1.000
_cell.angle_alpha   90.00
_cell.angle_beta   90.00
_cell.angle_gamma   90.00
#
_symmetry.space_group_name_H-M   'P 1'
#
loop_
_entity.id
_entity.type
_entity.pdbx_description
1 polymer ?
#
loop_
_entity_poly.entity_id
_entity_poly.type
_entity_poly.pdbx_seq_one_letter_code
_entity_poly.pdbx_strand_id
1 'polypeptide(L)'
;MSPPAELSVPLHASGHRARQMFAFVAERLWLDFVNSDTSARGTDALHDFGRFVGWLEAAQVLDAERASSMQRRALQQPAGALAVLGDARRVRAVLRALAERGASAPDVRVDALGEINRVLGRSAGTRRVELREDGTFARAFVAVGDAFAGLLIPIVESSADALILGELERVRRCADPRCGRVFQDETKNGRRRWCDMATCGNRAKAARHRMKLHA
;
A
#
# COMPACT_ATOMS: atom_id res chain seq x y z
N MET A 1 -52.48 7.73 -1.64
CA MET A 1 -51.26 8.46 -2.05
C MET A 1 -50.18 8.08 -1.05
N SER A 2 -49.35 7.10 -1.41
CA SER A 2 -48.21 6.64 -0.58
C SER A 2 -46.96 7.43 -0.98
N PRO A 3 -46.06 7.79 -0.04
CA PRO A 3 -44.82 8.47 -0.38
C PRO A 3 -43.83 7.48 -1.03
N PRO A 4 -42.87 7.96 -1.84
CA PRO A 4 -41.88 7.09 -2.46
C PRO A 4 -40.85 6.63 -1.42
N ALA A 5 -40.48 5.36 -1.51
CA ALA A 5 -39.41 4.75 -0.72
C ALA A 5 -38.06 5.41 -1.05
N GLU A 6 -37.47 6.08 -0.07
CA GLU A 6 -36.06 6.47 -0.09
C GLU A 6 -35.19 5.22 -0.11
N LEU A 7 -34.47 5.01 -1.22
CA LEU A 7 -33.40 4.03 -1.32
C LEU A 7 -32.21 4.52 -0.49
N SER A 8 -32.23 4.24 0.81
CA SER A 8 -31.06 4.33 1.68
C SER A 8 -30.00 3.32 1.19
N VAL A 9 -28.98 3.82 0.49
CA VAL A 9 -27.76 3.08 0.17
C VAL A 9 -26.95 2.94 1.48
N PRO A 10 -26.57 1.73 1.92
CA PRO A 10 -25.80 1.58 3.14
C PRO A 10 -24.40 2.17 2.97
N LEU A 11 -24.00 3.04 3.91
CA LEU A 11 -22.67 3.68 4.02
C LEU A 11 -21.49 2.70 4.05
N HIS A 12 -21.73 1.39 4.24
CA HIS A 12 -20.71 0.34 4.26
C HIS A 12 -20.32 -0.22 2.88
N ALA A 13 -21.02 0.12 1.80
CA ALA A 13 -20.74 -0.45 0.47
C ALA A 13 -19.44 0.10 -0.17
N SER A 14 -19.03 1.32 0.20
CA SER A 14 -17.89 2.02 -0.42
C SER A 14 -16.54 1.40 -0.03
N GLY A 15 -16.36 1.03 1.24
CA GLY A 15 -15.13 0.40 1.73
C GLY A 15 -14.89 -1.01 1.17
N HIS A 16 -15.97 -1.77 0.94
CA HIS A 16 -15.87 -3.13 0.40
C HIS A 16 -15.47 -3.15 -1.09
N ARG A 17 -15.95 -2.20 -1.90
CA ARG A 17 -15.56 -2.08 -3.32
C ARG A 17 -14.12 -1.60 -3.50
N ALA A 18 -13.63 -0.67 -2.67
CA ALA A 18 -12.26 -0.19 -2.75
C ALA A 18 -11.22 -1.28 -2.42
N ARG A 19 -11.51 -2.13 -1.42
CA ARG A 19 -10.67 -3.31 -1.09
C ARG A 19 -10.64 -4.38 -2.19
N GLN A 20 -11.64 -4.45 -3.07
CA GLN A 20 -11.61 -5.37 -4.23
C GLN A 20 -10.69 -4.88 -5.35
N MET A 21 -10.36 -3.58 -5.38
CA MET A 21 -9.57 -2.96 -6.44
C MET A 21 -8.05 -3.02 -6.19
N PHE A 22 -7.65 -3.09 -4.93
CA PHE A 22 -6.25 -3.14 -4.51
C PHE A 22 -5.95 -4.43 -3.77
N ALA A 23 -4.73 -4.94 -3.90
CA ALA A 23 -4.31 -6.16 -3.21
C ALA A 23 -3.48 -5.83 -1.97
N PHE A 24 -4.01 -6.18 -0.81
CA PHE A 24 -3.35 -6.08 0.49
C PHE A 24 -2.98 -7.49 0.96
N VAL A 25 -1.81 -7.97 0.54
CA VAL A 25 -1.37 -9.37 0.74
C VAL A 25 0.05 -9.46 1.29
N ALA A 26 0.66 -8.33 1.59
CA ALA A 26 2.08 -8.25 1.90
C ALA A 26 2.41 -8.20 3.39
N GLU A 27 1.40 -8.18 4.27
CA GLU A 27 1.48 -8.10 5.75
C GLU A 27 2.12 -6.82 6.31
N ARG A 28 2.59 -5.92 5.45
CA ARG A 28 3.19 -4.62 5.81
C ARG A 28 2.68 -3.55 4.86
N LEU A 29 2.27 -2.41 5.41
CA LEU A 29 1.72 -1.28 4.65
C LEU A 29 2.66 -0.83 3.53
N TRP A 30 3.96 -0.69 3.80
CA TRP A 30 4.93 -0.26 2.79
C TRP A 30 5.10 -1.27 1.65
N LEU A 31 4.97 -2.58 1.92
CA LEU A 31 5.04 -3.61 0.88
C LEU A 31 3.75 -3.66 0.04
N ASP A 32 2.58 -3.44 0.65
CA ASP A 32 1.32 -3.31 -0.10
C ASP A 32 1.32 -2.05 -0.96
N PHE A 33 1.89 -0.94 -0.47
CA PHE A 33 2.10 0.26 -1.27
C PHE A 33 2.98 -0.02 -2.47
N VAL A 34 4.11 -0.68 -2.25
CA VAL A 34 5.03 -1.13 -3.31
C VAL A 34 4.30 -2.01 -4.33
N ASN A 35 3.45 -2.94 -3.90
CA ASN A 35 2.64 -3.81 -4.76
C ASN A 35 1.50 -3.12 -5.53
N SER A 36 1.20 -1.86 -5.24
CA SER A 36 0.29 -1.06 -6.07
C SER A 36 0.87 -0.74 -7.45
N ASP A 37 2.18 -0.91 -7.64
CA ASP A 37 2.78 -0.85 -8.97
C ASP A 37 2.39 -2.09 -9.79
N THR A 38 1.44 -1.88 -10.69
CA THR A 38 0.95 -2.88 -11.64
C THR A 38 1.37 -2.56 -13.08
N SER A 39 2.31 -1.63 -13.29
CA SER A 39 2.76 -1.19 -14.62
C SER A 39 3.25 -2.35 -15.50
N ALA A 40 3.97 -3.31 -14.92
CA ALA A 40 4.41 -4.52 -15.63
C ALA A 40 3.25 -5.42 -16.12
N ARG A 41 2.02 -5.18 -15.66
CA ARG A 41 0.78 -5.91 -16.00
C ARG A 41 -0.25 -5.03 -16.72
N GLY A 42 0.09 -3.79 -17.07
CA GLY A 42 -0.82 -2.83 -17.69
C GLY A 42 -0.57 -1.42 -17.19
N THR A 43 -1.58 -0.83 -16.54
CA THR A 43 -1.47 0.53 -15.97
C THR A 43 -1.09 0.48 -14.50
N ASP A 44 -0.38 1.51 -14.04
CA ASP A 44 -0.15 1.75 -12.62
C ASP A 44 -1.49 1.89 -11.88
N ALA A 45 -1.69 1.17 -10.77
CA ALA A 45 -2.92 1.26 -9.99
C ALA A 45 -3.12 2.67 -9.40
N LEU A 46 -2.02 3.40 -9.15
CA LEU A 46 -2.02 4.77 -8.64
C LEU A 46 -1.75 5.78 -9.77
N HIS A 47 -2.46 5.67 -10.89
CA HIS A 47 -2.25 6.50 -12.09
C HIS A 47 -2.75 7.95 -11.95
N ASP A 48 -3.61 8.23 -10.98
CA ASP A 48 -4.06 9.58 -10.64
C ASP A 48 -4.16 9.77 -9.11
N PHE A 49 -4.39 11.02 -8.68
CA PHE A 49 -4.49 11.36 -7.27
C PHE A 49 -5.72 10.72 -6.60
N GLY A 50 -6.80 10.56 -7.36
CA GLY A 50 -8.03 9.92 -6.91
C GLY A 50 -7.77 8.48 -6.46
N ARG A 51 -7.06 7.72 -7.31
CA ARG A 51 -6.60 6.35 -7.03
C ARG A 51 -5.63 6.28 -5.86
N PHE A 52 -4.73 7.26 -5.73
CA PHE A 52 -3.82 7.31 -4.59
C PHE A 52 -4.56 7.47 -3.27
N VAL A 53 -5.48 8.43 -3.16
CA VAL A 53 -6.29 8.61 -1.94
C VAL A 53 -7.21 7.41 -1.71
N GLY A 54 -7.84 6.85 -2.74
CA GLY A 54 -8.64 5.64 -2.62
C GLY A 54 -7.83 4.42 -2.14
N TRP A 55 -6.55 4.34 -2.50
CA TRP A 55 -5.64 3.32 -1.97
C TRP A 55 -5.34 3.56 -0.48
N LEU A 56 -5.08 4.80 -0.07
CA LEU A 56 -4.84 5.15 1.35
C LEU A 56 -6.07 4.83 2.22
N GLU A 57 -7.27 5.10 1.72
CA GLU A 57 -8.52 4.75 2.38
C GLU A 57 -8.68 3.22 2.50
N ALA A 58 -8.50 2.48 1.40
CA ALA A 58 -8.61 1.02 1.41
C ALA A 58 -7.54 0.34 2.30
N ALA A 59 -6.37 0.97 2.43
CA ALA A 59 -5.28 0.59 3.33
C ALA A 59 -5.55 1.00 4.79
N GLN A 60 -6.66 1.67 5.08
CA GLN A 60 -7.02 2.23 6.40
C GLN A 60 -5.94 3.16 6.96
N VAL A 61 -5.27 3.92 6.08
CA VAL A 61 -4.40 5.06 6.41
C VAL A 61 -5.23 6.33 6.57
N LEU A 62 -6.29 6.47 5.77
CA LEU A 62 -7.31 7.50 5.90
C LEU A 62 -8.66 6.84 6.19
N ASP A 63 -9.50 7.53 6.95
CA ASP A 63 -10.93 7.24 6.95
C ASP A 63 -11.63 7.93 5.77
N ALA A 64 -12.91 7.61 5.58
CA ALA A 64 -13.73 8.15 4.49
C ALA A 64 -13.85 9.68 4.52
N GLU A 65 -13.88 10.28 5.71
CA GLU A 65 -13.99 11.74 5.87
C GLU A 65 -12.72 12.43 5.40
N ARG A 66 -11.55 11.98 5.87
CA ARG A 66 -10.25 12.50 5.47
C ARG A 66 -9.97 12.25 4.00
N ALA A 67 -10.32 11.07 3.48
CA ALA A 67 -10.20 10.77 2.05
C ALA A 67 -11.03 11.76 1.21
N SER A 68 -12.31 11.96 1.57
CA SER A 68 -13.18 12.93 0.88
C SER A 68 -12.67 14.37 0.98
N SER A 69 -12.12 14.75 2.13
CA SER A 69 -11.50 16.07 2.33
C SER A 69 -10.29 16.28 1.41
N MET A 70 -9.44 15.26 1.26
CA MET A 70 -8.29 15.30 0.35
C MET A 70 -8.71 15.41 -1.12
N GLN A 71 -9.77 14.70 -1.54
CA GLN A 71 -10.31 14.82 -2.91
C GLN A 71 -10.80 16.25 -3.18
N ARG A 72 -11.57 16.84 -2.25
CA ARG A 72 -12.05 18.23 -2.39
C ARG A 72 -10.88 19.21 -2.45
N ARG A 73 -9.85 19.03 -1.62
CA ARG A 73 -8.66 19.88 -1.63
C ARG A 73 -7.88 19.75 -2.94
N ALA A 74 -7.80 18.56 -3.52
CA ALA A 74 -7.13 18.37 -4.82
C ALA A 74 -7.78 19.16 -5.96
N LEU A 75 -9.10 19.35 -5.92
CA LEU A 75 -9.80 20.22 -6.88
C LEU A 75 -9.40 21.70 -6.70
N GLN A 76 -9.13 22.13 -5.47
CA GLN A 76 -8.70 23.49 -5.16
C GLN A 76 -7.20 23.71 -5.39
N GLN A 77 -6.39 22.65 -5.27
CA GLN A 77 -4.93 22.69 -5.30
C GLN A 77 -4.36 21.58 -6.23
N PRO A 78 -4.68 21.60 -7.54
CA PRO A 78 -4.32 20.51 -8.45
C PRO A 78 -2.81 20.32 -8.62
N ALA A 79 -2.03 21.41 -8.58
CA ALA A 79 -0.56 21.33 -8.65
C ALA A 79 0.04 20.59 -7.44
N GLY A 80 -0.49 20.83 -6.24
CA GLY A 80 -0.07 20.13 -5.01
C GLY A 80 -0.43 18.65 -5.05
N ALA A 81 -1.65 18.32 -5.50
CA ALA A 81 -2.11 16.95 -5.68
C ALA A 81 -1.25 16.17 -6.71
N LEU A 82 -0.87 16.81 -7.82
CA LEU A 82 0.04 16.22 -8.80
C LEU A 82 1.46 16.03 -8.24
N ALA A 83 1.97 17.02 -7.50
CA ALA A 83 3.30 16.96 -6.89
C ALA A 83 3.41 15.80 -5.88
N VAL A 84 2.45 15.65 -4.97
CA VAL A 84 2.45 14.56 -3.99
C VAL A 84 2.28 13.19 -4.64
N LEU A 85 1.51 13.09 -5.73
CA LEU A 85 1.40 11.84 -6.49
C LEU A 85 2.73 11.47 -7.16
N GLY A 86 3.44 12.46 -7.70
CA GLY A 86 4.79 12.29 -8.21
C GLY A 86 5.77 11.84 -7.13
N ASP A 87 5.70 12.44 -5.93
CA ASP A 87 6.47 12.00 -4.76
C ASP A 87 6.13 10.56 -4.36
N ALA A 88 4.85 10.20 -4.31
CA ALA A 88 4.41 8.85 -3.98
C ALA A 88 5.03 7.82 -4.92
N ARG A 89 5.03 8.08 -6.23
CA ARG A 89 5.64 7.17 -7.21
C ARG A 89 7.16 7.06 -7.06
N ARG A 90 7.86 8.17 -6.77
CA ARG A 90 9.30 8.18 -6.50
C ARG A 90 9.64 7.33 -5.26
N VAL A 91 8.96 7.60 -4.14
CA VAL A 91 9.12 6.82 -2.91
C VAL A 91 8.83 5.35 -3.17
N ARG A 92 7.76 5.03 -3.90
CA ARG A 92 7.40 3.64 -4.24
C ARG A 92 8.49 2.93 -5.02
N ALA A 93 9.16 3.60 -5.95
CA ALA A 93 10.26 3.02 -6.74
C ALA A 93 11.49 2.70 -5.86
N VAL A 94 11.84 3.60 -4.93
CA VAL A 94 12.92 3.36 -3.96
C VAL A 94 12.56 2.21 -3.01
N LEU A 95 11.34 2.21 -2.47
CA LEU A 95 10.87 1.13 -1.60
C LEU A 95 10.73 -0.21 -2.33
N ARG A 96 10.43 -0.21 -3.63
CA ARG A 96 10.48 -1.41 -4.49
C ARG A 96 11.88 -2.00 -4.52
N ALA A 97 12.90 -1.16 -4.74
CA ALA A 97 14.29 -1.61 -4.69
C ALA A 97 14.66 -2.15 -3.31
N LEU A 98 14.24 -1.46 -2.24
CA LEU A 98 14.44 -1.92 -0.85
C LEU A 98 13.83 -3.30 -0.61
N ALA A 99 12.59 -3.52 -1.04
CA ALA A 99 11.91 -4.80 -0.85
C ALA A 99 12.59 -5.96 -1.60
N GLU A 100 13.16 -5.69 -2.78
CA GLU A 100 13.74 -6.73 -3.63
C GLU A 100 15.20 -7.02 -3.31
N ARG A 101 15.97 -6.02 -2.86
CA ARG A 101 17.43 -6.11 -2.72
C ARG A 101 17.97 -5.67 -1.36
N GLY A 102 17.16 -5.03 -0.53
CA GLY A 102 17.62 -4.41 0.72
C GLY A 102 18.22 -5.38 1.75
N ALA A 103 17.89 -6.67 1.68
CA ALA A 103 18.51 -7.69 2.54
C ALA A 103 20.02 -7.87 2.21
N SER A 104 20.39 -7.85 0.93
CA SER A 104 21.75 -8.16 0.47
C SER A 104 22.55 -6.96 -0.04
N ALA A 105 21.92 -5.81 -0.26
CA ALA A 105 22.54 -4.63 -0.88
C ALA A 105 22.57 -3.43 0.09
N PRO A 106 23.72 -3.11 0.71
CA PRO A 106 23.83 -2.00 1.68
C PRO A 106 23.55 -0.62 1.07
N ASP A 107 23.99 -0.39 -0.17
CA ASP A 107 23.73 0.82 -0.95
C ASP A 107 22.23 1.08 -1.12
N VAL A 108 21.45 0.04 -1.45
CA VAL A 108 19.99 0.13 -1.56
C VAL A 108 19.35 0.55 -0.22
N ARG A 109 19.90 0.10 0.91
CA ARG A 109 19.40 0.53 2.24
C ARG A 109 19.72 2.00 2.52
N VAL A 110 20.90 2.47 2.10
CA VAL A 110 21.31 3.87 2.26
C VAL A 110 20.44 4.79 1.39
N ASP A 111 20.17 4.43 0.15
CA ASP A 111 19.28 5.18 -0.74
C ASP A 111 17.86 5.27 -0.17
N ALA A 112 17.33 4.14 0.32
CA ALA A 112 16.02 4.12 0.95
C ALA A 112 15.96 4.95 2.23
N LEU A 113 17.01 4.91 3.06
CA LEU A 113 17.13 5.77 4.25
C LEU A 113 17.08 7.26 3.87
N GLY A 114 17.80 7.66 2.81
CA GLY A 114 17.77 9.02 2.30
C GLY A 114 16.37 9.47 1.90
N GLU A 115 15.65 8.61 1.17
CA GLU A 115 14.28 8.91 0.71
C GLU A 115 13.26 8.92 1.85
N ILE A 116 13.38 8.01 2.82
CA ILE A 116 12.56 7.98 4.04
C ILE A 116 12.77 9.29 4.83
N ASN A 117 14.02 9.67 5.07
CA ASN A 117 14.34 10.91 5.80
C ASN A 117 13.94 12.16 5.04
N ARG A 118 13.99 12.15 3.70
CA ARG A 118 13.48 13.25 2.87
C ARG A 118 11.98 13.49 3.08
N VAL A 119 11.19 12.43 3.21
CA VAL A 119 9.75 12.54 3.48
C VAL A 119 9.53 12.98 4.92
N LEU A 120 10.13 12.28 5.89
CA LEU A 120 9.96 12.58 7.32
C LEU A 120 10.41 13.99 7.70
N GLY A 121 11.54 14.46 7.16
CA GLY A 121 12.13 15.76 7.48
C GLY A 121 11.40 16.95 6.86
N ARG A 122 10.54 16.74 5.86
CA ARG A 122 9.73 17.79 5.24
C ARG A 122 8.32 17.89 5.80
N SER A 123 7.95 16.98 6.68
CA SER A 123 6.61 16.93 7.26
C SER A 123 6.57 17.66 8.60
N ALA A 124 5.71 18.67 8.69
CA ALA A 124 5.31 19.29 9.95
C ALA A 124 3.93 18.75 10.35
N GLY A 125 3.77 18.31 11.60
CA GLY A 125 2.50 17.73 12.04
C GLY A 125 2.61 16.96 13.34
N THR A 126 1.49 16.33 13.72
CA THR A 126 1.37 15.54 14.95
C THR A 126 1.11 14.08 14.61
N ARG A 127 1.86 13.17 15.25
CA ARG A 127 1.61 11.73 15.22
C ARG A 127 0.49 11.38 16.19
N ARG A 128 -0.44 10.55 15.75
CA ARG A 128 -1.57 10.08 16.55
C ARG A 128 -1.70 8.57 16.45
N VAL A 129 -2.33 7.99 17.47
CA VAL A 129 -2.85 6.63 17.43
C VAL A 129 -4.36 6.75 17.44
N GLU A 130 -5.01 6.14 16.45
CA GLU A 130 -6.45 6.23 16.24
C GLU A 130 -7.08 4.85 16.36
N LEU A 131 -8.24 4.79 17.01
CA LEU A 131 -9.07 3.58 17.08
C LEU A 131 -9.82 3.41 15.77
N ARG A 132 -9.72 2.23 15.16
CA ARG A 132 -10.50 1.82 13.99
C ARG A 132 -11.85 1.27 14.40
N GLU A 133 -12.80 1.27 13.47
CA GLU A 133 -14.15 0.72 13.67
C GLU A 133 -14.13 -0.77 14.05
N ASP A 134 -13.12 -1.52 13.61
CA ASP A 134 -12.93 -2.94 13.95
C ASP A 134 -12.26 -3.17 15.31
N GLY A 135 -12.05 -2.11 16.10
CA GLY A 135 -11.42 -2.16 17.42
C GLY A 135 -9.89 -2.23 17.38
N THR A 136 -9.27 -2.24 16.20
CA THR A 136 -7.80 -2.19 16.07
C THR A 136 -7.29 -0.75 16.10
N PHE A 137 -5.96 -0.58 16.19
CA PHE A 137 -5.33 0.74 16.23
C PHE A 137 -4.51 1.01 14.97
N ALA A 138 -4.52 2.27 14.54
CA ALA A 138 -3.72 2.74 13.41
C ALA A 138 -2.83 3.90 13.84
N ARG A 139 -1.63 3.98 13.25
CA ARG A 139 -0.87 5.23 13.25
C ARG A 139 -1.51 6.19 12.26
N ALA A 140 -1.64 7.43 12.67
CA ALA A 140 -2.07 8.53 11.82
C ALA A 140 -1.12 9.70 11.94
N PHE A 141 -1.07 10.53 10.90
CA PHE A 141 -0.31 11.76 10.89
C PHE A 141 -1.23 12.91 10.50
N VAL A 142 -1.31 13.92 11.37
CA VAL A 142 -2.09 15.13 11.13
C VAL A 142 -1.11 16.22 10.72
N ALA A 143 -1.06 16.51 9.43
CA ALA A 143 -0.17 17.53 8.87
C ALA A 143 -0.56 18.95 9.30
N VAL A 144 0.45 19.80 9.45
CA VAL A 144 0.33 21.25 9.61
C VAL A 144 0.91 21.91 8.37
N GLY A 145 0.19 22.87 7.79
CA GLY A 145 0.60 23.54 6.55
C GLY A 145 0.16 22.76 5.31
N ASP A 146 1.10 22.16 4.58
CA ASP A 146 0.79 21.36 3.39
C ASP A 146 0.06 20.07 3.79
N ALA A 147 -1.24 20.05 3.53
CA ALA A 147 -2.11 18.92 3.86
C ALA A 147 -1.73 17.63 3.10
N PHE A 148 -1.09 17.73 1.93
CA PHE A 148 -0.69 16.57 1.14
C PHE A 148 0.59 15.92 1.65
N ALA A 149 1.50 16.69 2.26
CA ALA A 149 2.78 16.20 2.76
C ALA A 149 2.65 15.08 3.82
N GLY A 150 1.52 15.01 4.52
CA GLY A 150 1.23 13.97 5.50
C GLY A 150 0.86 12.60 4.93
N LEU A 151 0.45 12.53 3.64
CA LEU A 151 -0.15 11.32 3.06
C LEU A 151 0.83 10.14 2.94
N LEU A 152 2.13 10.41 2.82
CA LEU A 152 3.16 9.38 2.71
C LEU A 152 3.74 8.95 4.06
N ILE A 153 3.49 9.71 5.14
CA ILE A 153 4.16 9.50 6.42
C ILE A 153 3.94 8.10 6.99
N PRO A 154 2.68 7.59 7.09
CA PRO A 154 2.47 6.24 7.63
C PRO A 154 3.14 5.14 6.80
N ILE A 155 3.27 5.33 5.49
CA ILE A 155 3.91 4.38 4.58
C ILE A 155 5.43 4.35 4.81
N VAL A 156 6.07 5.52 4.86
CA VAL A 156 7.53 5.58 5.07
C VAL A 156 7.92 5.19 6.49
N GLU A 157 7.09 5.48 7.49
CA GLU A 157 7.27 4.98 8.86
C GLU A 157 7.18 3.45 8.88
N SER A 158 6.23 2.85 8.16
CA SER A 158 6.14 1.39 8.03
C SER A 158 7.38 0.75 7.38
N SER A 159 8.04 1.43 6.43
CA SER A 159 9.32 0.96 5.87
C SER A 159 10.51 1.20 6.81
N ALA A 160 10.47 2.28 7.59
CA ALA A 160 11.50 2.58 8.58
C ALA A 160 11.50 1.53 9.70
N ASP A 161 10.31 1.11 10.16
CA ASP A 161 10.15 0.00 11.10
C ASP A 161 10.84 -1.27 10.59
N ALA A 162 10.68 -1.60 9.30
CA ALA A 162 11.33 -2.77 8.70
C ALA A 162 12.86 -2.69 8.67
N LEU A 163 13.43 -1.49 8.51
CA LEU A 163 14.88 -1.26 8.61
C LEU A 163 15.37 -1.39 10.05
N ILE A 164 14.69 -0.73 10.98
CA ILE A 164 15.07 -0.67 12.41
C ILE A 164 15.00 -2.06 13.05
N LEU A 165 13.96 -2.83 12.73
CA LEU A 165 13.70 -4.15 13.30
C LEU A 165 14.42 -5.28 12.54
N GLY A 166 15.19 -4.97 11.49
CA GLY A 166 15.89 -5.98 10.69
C GLY A 166 14.98 -6.92 9.91
N GLU A 167 13.78 -6.47 9.52
CA GLU A 167 12.75 -7.34 8.93
C GLU A 167 12.99 -7.67 7.44
N LEU A 168 13.95 -7.00 6.79
CA LEU A 168 14.21 -7.17 5.35
C LEU A 168 14.59 -8.61 4.98
N GLU A 169 15.22 -9.37 5.88
CA GLU A 169 15.56 -10.78 5.68
C GLU A 169 14.33 -11.68 5.53
N ARG A 170 13.14 -11.21 5.88
CA ARG A 170 11.88 -11.93 5.74
C ARG A 170 11.05 -11.43 4.56
N VAL A 171 11.51 -10.40 3.84
CA VAL A 171 10.85 -9.95 2.61
C VAL A 171 11.16 -10.94 1.49
N ARG A 172 10.12 -11.35 0.75
CA ARG A 172 10.19 -12.36 -0.31
C ARG A 172 9.48 -11.86 -1.56
N ARG A 173 9.98 -12.29 -2.72
CA ARG A 173 9.24 -12.18 -3.99
C ARG A 173 8.33 -13.39 -4.17
N CYS A 174 7.13 -13.17 -4.70
CA CYS A 174 6.22 -14.26 -5.06
C CYS A 174 6.90 -15.18 -6.09
N ALA A 175 6.88 -16.48 -5.83
CA ALA A 175 7.50 -17.48 -6.71
C ALA A 175 6.73 -17.70 -8.02
N ASP A 176 5.57 -17.06 -8.21
CA ASP A 176 4.84 -17.12 -9.49
C ASP A 176 5.49 -16.10 -10.43
N PRO A 177 6.14 -16.54 -11.52
CA PRO A 177 6.88 -15.66 -12.43
C PRO A 177 5.98 -14.60 -13.07
N ARG A 178 4.66 -14.80 -13.07
CA ARG A 178 3.67 -13.84 -13.62
C ARG A 178 3.18 -12.83 -12.58
N CYS A 179 3.52 -12.99 -11.30
CA CYS A 179 2.97 -12.18 -10.22
C CYS A 179 3.83 -10.97 -9.85
N GLY A 180 5.14 -11.14 -9.67
CA GLY A 180 6.05 -10.04 -9.36
C GLY A 180 5.83 -9.30 -8.02
N ARG A 181 4.83 -9.67 -7.21
CA ARG A 181 4.60 -9.05 -5.88
C ARG A 181 5.68 -9.43 -4.87
N VAL A 182 5.88 -8.57 -3.89
CA VAL A 182 6.71 -8.81 -2.70
C VAL A 182 5.84 -8.91 -1.44
N PHE A 183 6.29 -9.61 -0.42
CA PHE A 183 5.54 -9.79 0.84
C PHE A 183 6.48 -10.09 2.00
N GLN A 184 6.03 -9.85 3.23
CA GLN A 184 6.69 -10.29 4.45
C GLN A 184 6.32 -11.74 4.75
N ASP A 185 7.32 -12.61 4.91
CA ASP A 185 7.09 -14.00 5.31
C ASP A 185 6.96 -14.11 6.83
N GLU A 186 5.73 -14.04 7.32
CA GLU A 186 5.41 -14.19 8.75
C GLU A 186 5.34 -15.66 9.22
N THR A 187 5.52 -16.64 8.34
CA THR A 187 5.45 -18.05 8.76
C THR A 187 6.58 -18.41 9.70
N LYS A 188 6.30 -19.27 10.68
CA LYS A 188 7.27 -19.72 11.70
C LYS A 188 8.60 -20.20 11.10
N ASN A 189 8.53 -20.86 9.94
CA ASN A 189 9.71 -21.47 9.31
C ASN A 189 10.31 -20.61 8.18
N GLY A 190 9.73 -19.45 7.86
CA GLY A 190 10.22 -18.59 6.77
C GLY A 190 10.19 -19.26 5.39
N ARG A 191 9.14 -20.05 5.11
CA ARG A 191 9.02 -20.85 3.87
C ARG A 191 7.81 -20.46 3.00
N ARG A 192 7.15 -19.33 3.25
CA ARG A 192 6.06 -18.86 2.38
C ARG A 192 6.65 -18.52 1.01
N ARG A 193 6.13 -19.18 -0.03
CA ARG A 193 6.58 -19.01 -1.42
C ARG A 193 5.69 -18.09 -2.24
N TRP A 194 4.44 -17.89 -1.82
CA TRP A 194 3.42 -17.21 -2.61
C TRP A 194 2.88 -16.03 -1.82
N CYS A 195 2.68 -14.90 -2.50
CA CYS A 195 2.05 -13.73 -1.87
C CYS A 195 0.62 -14.03 -1.41
N ASP A 196 -0.06 -14.97 -2.04
CA ASP A 196 -1.36 -15.45 -1.59
C ASP A 196 -1.57 -16.89 -2.07
N MET A 197 -2.08 -17.74 -1.17
CA MET A 197 -2.31 -19.16 -1.45
C MET A 197 -3.53 -19.35 -2.36
N ALA A 198 -4.58 -18.57 -2.16
CA ALA A 198 -5.84 -18.71 -2.90
C ALA A 198 -5.67 -18.39 -4.40
N THR A 199 -4.76 -17.48 -4.74
CA THR A 199 -4.45 -17.08 -6.11
C THR A 199 -3.18 -17.76 -6.64
N CYS A 200 -1.99 -17.30 -6.23
CA CYS A 200 -0.72 -17.74 -6.81
C CYS A 200 -0.38 -19.19 -6.42
N GLY A 201 -0.66 -19.58 -5.18
CA GLY A 201 -0.47 -20.95 -4.72
C GLY A 201 -1.33 -21.96 -5.49
N ASN A 202 -2.62 -21.66 -5.68
CA ASN A 202 -3.53 -22.50 -6.45
C ASN A 202 -3.19 -22.54 -7.95
N ARG A 203 -2.75 -21.42 -8.54
CA ARG A 203 -2.26 -21.39 -9.94
C ARG A 203 -1.08 -22.35 -10.13
N ALA A 204 -0.13 -22.36 -9.20
CA ALA A 204 1.00 -23.26 -9.23
C ALA A 204 0.59 -24.74 -9.05
N LYS A 205 -0.37 -25.04 -8.16
CA LYS A 205 -0.94 -26.40 -8.02
C LYS A 205 -1.59 -26.88 -9.32
N ALA A 206 -2.42 -26.04 -9.94
CA ALA A 206 -3.10 -26.36 -11.19
C ALA A 206 -2.12 -26.60 -12.36
N ALA A 207 -1.04 -25.79 -12.45
CA ALA A 207 0.01 -25.99 -13.46
C ALA A 207 0.73 -27.34 -13.30
N ARG A 208 1.09 -27.73 -12.07
CA ARG A 208 1.69 -29.04 -11.79
C ARG A 208 0.75 -30.19 -12.12
N HIS A 209 -0.54 -30.06 -11.81
CA HIS A 209 -1.53 -31.07 -12.16
C HIS A 209 -1.60 -31.28 -13.68
N ARG A 210 -1.66 -30.20 -14.47
CA ARG A 210 -1.64 -30.28 -15.93
C ARG A 210 -0.37 -30.94 -16.47
N MET A 211 0.81 -30.60 -15.93
CA MET A 211 2.08 -31.24 -16.33
C MET A 211 2.08 -32.75 -16.08
N LYS A 212 1.44 -33.22 -15.00
CA LYS A 212 1.31 -34.65 -14.70
C LYS A 212 0.31 -35.39 -15.60
N LEU A 213 -0.69 -34.70 -16.14
CA LEU A 213 -1.68 -35.29 -17.06
C LEU A 213 -1.16 -35.39 -18.51
N HIS A 214 -0.11 -34.64 -18.84
CA HIS A 214 0.52 -34.63 -20.16
C HIS A 214 1.90 -35.33 -20.16
N ALA A 215 2.23 -36.03 -19.08
CA ALA A 215 3.40 -36.88 -18.93
C ALA A 215 2.95 -38.33 -18.82
#